data_AF-A0A349X516-F1
#
_entry.id   AF-A0A349X516-F1
#
_cell.length_a   1.000
_cell.length_b   1.000
_cell.length_c   1.000
_cell.angle_alpha   90.00
_cell.angle_beta   90.00
_cell.angle_gamma   90.00
#
_symmetry.space_group_name_H-M   'P 1'
#
loop_
_entity.id
_entity.type
_entity.pdbx_description
1 polymer ?
#
loop_
_entity_poly.entity_id
_entity_poly.type
_entity_poly.pdbx_seq_one_letter_code
_entity_poly.pdbx_strand_id
1 'polypeptide(L)'
;MQRDLNNHAELEALLRHFYRLVLADSIIGYLFVDVAKIDLDAHLPKVVDFWHDLLFATKQYDGGIFAAHLGVHKQVPLKPGHFTRWLYLLERSIKECELEGPKTQQMLTLAHRISKSMSAALSEQRRDQLVLSLNELALESKSSQ
;
A
#
# COMPACT_ATOMS: atom_id res chain seq x y z
N MET A 1 4.11 13.74 23.14
CA MET A 1 4.31 12.39 22.58
C MET A 1 3.58 12.38 21.25
N GLN A 2 4.28 12.18 20.13
CA GLN A 2 3.63 12.04 18.84
C GLN A 2 2.99 10.65 18.70
N ARG A 3 1.94 10.58 17.90
CA ARG A 3 1.13 9.38 17.65
C ARG A 3 1.81 8.55 16.55
N ASP A 4 1.92 7.23 16.74
CA ASP A 4 2.54 6.32 15.77
C ASP A 4 1.59 5.15 15.43
N LEU A 5 1.93 4.37 14.40
CA LEU A 5 1.17 3.23 13.88
C LEU A 5 1.35 1.95 14.72
N ASN A 6 0.98 2.03 16.00
CA ASN A 6 1.24 0.96 16.97
C ASN A 6 0.15 -0.12 17.03
N ASN A 7 -1.02 0.11 16.42
CA ASN A 7 -2.14 -0.83 16.49
C ASN A 7 -3.03 -0.75 15.24
N HIS A 8 -3.97 -1.68 15.15
CA HIS A 8 -4.91 -1.78 14.04
C HIS A 8 -5.82 -0.55 13.89
N ALA A 9 -6.27 0.06 14.99
CA ALA A 9 -7.15 1.22 14.94
C ALA A 9 -6.45 2.46 14.34
N GLU A 10 -5.15 2.63 14.63
CA GLU A 10 -4.29 3.65 14.03
C GLU A 10 -4.17 3.46 12.52
N LEU A 11 -3.90 2.22 12.08
CA LEU A 11 -3.82 1.87 10.66
C LEU A 11 -5.17 2.09 9.96
N GLU A 12 -6.29 1.67 10.55
CA GLU A 12 -7.61 1.87 9.95
C GLU A 12 -7.93 3.36 9.81
N ALA A 13 -7.67 4.17 10.84
CA ALA A 13 -7.91 5.61 10.77
C ALA A 13 -7.08 6.28 9.67
N LEU A 14 -5.78 5.97 9.58
CA LEU A 14 -4.91 6.46 8.51
C LEU A 14 -5.42 6.02 7.14
N LEU A 15 -5.69 4.73 6.96
CA LEU A 15 -6.06 4.18 5.66
C LEU A 15 -7.43 4.67 5.22
N ARG A 16 -8.38 4.87 6.13
CA ARG A 16 -9.68 5.48 5.81
C ARG A 16 -9.53 6.91 5.31
N HIS A 17 -8.68 7.72 5.96
CA HIS A 17 -8.38 9.08 5.49
C HIS A 17 -7.66 9.06 4.13
N PHE A 18 -6.69 8.16 3.97
CA PHE A 18 -5.97 7.95 2.72
C PHE A 18 -6.89 7.60 1.56
N TYR A 19 -7.80 6.62 1.73
CA TYR A 19 -8.73 6.25 0.67
C TYR A 19 -9.72 7.36 0.33
N ARG A 20 -10.11 8.21 1.30
CA ARG A 20 -10.90 9.42 0.99
C ARG A 20 -10.16 10.35 0.02
N LEU A 21 -8.84 10.52 0.19
CA LEU A 21 -8.02 11.31 -0.73
C LEU A 21 -7.84 10.61 -2.09
N VAL A 22 -7.59 9.30 -2.09
CA VAL A 22 -7.42 8.49 -3.32
C VAL A 22 -8.67 8.53 -4.19
N LEU A 23 -9.84 8.31 -3.61
CA LEU A 23 -11.10 8.25 -4.36
C LEU A 23 -11.52 9.61 -4.93
N ALA A 24 -11.07 10.71 -4.31
CA ALA A 24 -11.29 12.06 -4.80
C ALA A 24 -10.18 12.56 -5.75
N ASP A 25 -9.11 11.79 -5.96
CA ASP A 25 -7.96 12.22 -6.75
C ASP A 25 -8.24 12.18 -8.25
N SER A 26 -7.96 13.28 -8.95
CA SER A 26 -8.23 13.39 -10.39
C SER A 26 -7.29 12.57 -11.29
N ILE A 27 -6.19 12.05 -10.75
CA ILE A 27 -5.22 11.27 -11.53
C ILE A 27 -5.45 9.78 -11.32
N ILE A 28 -5.66 9.32 -10.07
CA ILE A 28 -5.78 7.89 -9.78
C ILE A 28 -7.17 7.46 -9.32
N GLY A 29 -8.07 8.36 -8.93
CA GLY A 29 -9.38 7.99 -8.39
C GLY A 29 -10.20 7.11 -9.33
N TYR A 30 -10.17 7.40 -10.64
CA TYR A 30 -10.88 6.61 -11.66
C TYR A 30 -10.39 5.14 -11.71
N LEU A 31 -9.13 4.86 -11.37
CA LEU A 31 -8.61 3.49 -11.33
C LEU A 31 -9.28 2.68 -10.22
N PHE A 32 -9.66 3.32 -9.12
CA PHE A 32 -10.33 2.68 -8.00
C PHE A 32 -11.85 2.61 -8.20
N VAL A 33 -12.46 3.68 -8.71
CA VAL A 33 -13.92 3.80 -8.85
C VAL A 33 -14.44 3.13 -10.13
N ASP A 34 -13.83 3.44 -11.28
CA ASP A 34 -14.38 3.04 -12.58
C ASP A 34 -13.80 1.72 -13.08
N VAL A 35 -12.50 1.50 -12.82
CA VAL A 35 -11.77 0.32 -13.33
C VAL A 35 -11.82 -0.84 -12.34
N ALA A 36 -11.29 -0.63 -11.12
CA ALA A 36 -11.29 -1.66 -10.08
C ALA A 36 -12.65 -1.83 -9.41
N LYS A 37 -13.51 -0.80 -9.46
CA LYS A 37 -14.85 -0.77 -8.86
C LYS A 37 -14.86 -1.25 -7.42
N ILE A 38 -13.95 -0.70 -6.61
CA ILE A 38 -13.82 -1.13 -5.23
C ILE A 38 -15.04 -0.72 -4.42
N ASP A 39 -15.50 -1.62 -3.56
CA ASP A 39 -16.34 -1.29 -2.42
C ASP A 39 -15.38 -0.92 -1.27
N LEU A 40 -15.43 0.34 -0.82
CA LEU A 40 -14.50 0.83 0.20
C LEU A 40 -14.66 0.08 1.53
N ASP A 41 -15.89 -0.24 1.95
CA ASP A 41 -16.13 -0.90 3.23
C ASP A 41 -15.66 -2.37 3.20
N ALA A 42 -15.75 -3.03 2.05
CA ALA A 42 -15.21 -4.37 1.85
C ALA A 42 -13.69 -4.39 1.57
N HIS A 43 -13.14 -3.28 1.05
CA HIS A 43 -11.73 -3.17 0.67
C HIS A 43 -10.85 -2.78 1.86
N LEU A 44 -11.30 -1.83 2.68
CA LEU A 44 -10.50 -1.24 3.75
C LEU A 44 -9.96 -2.29 4.74
N PRO A 45 -10.76 -3.24 5.29
CA PRO A 45 -10.24 -4.24 6.23
C PRO A 45 -9.08 -5.07 5.64
N LYS A 46 -9.16 -5.43 4.36
CA LYS A 46 -8.11 -6.22 3.68
C LYS A 46 -6.79 -5.46 3.59
N VAL A 47 -6.86 -4.14 3.37
CA VAL A 47 -5.68 -3.29 3.25
C VAL A 47 -5.08 -2.98 4.62
N VAL A 48 -5.93 -2.84 5.65
CA VAL A 48 -5.47 -2.74 7.04
C VAL A 48 -4.74 -4.01 7.46
N ASP A 49 -5.32 -5.18 7.21
CA ASP A 49 -4.69 -6.48 7.48
C ASP A 49 -3.35 -6.62 6.77
N PHE A 50 -3.27 -6.23 5.49
CA PHE A 50 -2.02 -6.26 4.74
C PHE A 50 -0.93 -5.39 5.38
N TRP A 51 -1.25 -4.14 5.73
CA TRP A 51 -0.28 -3.25 6.35
C TRP A 51 0.12 -3.69 7.75
N HIS A 52 -0.84 -4.19 8.52
CA HIS A 52 -0.56 -4.81 9.82
C HIS A 52 0.39 -6.01 9.64
N ASP A 53 0.08 -6.93 8.73
CA ASP A 53 0.90 -8.11 8.49
C ASP A 53 2.33 -7.77 8.05
N LEU A 54 2.52 -6.70 7.26
CA LEU A 54 3.83 -6.23 6.87
C LEU A 54 4.60 -5.53 7.99
N LEU A 55 3.95 -4.62 8.72
CA LEU A 55 4.60 -3.84 9.78
C LEU A 55 4.97 -4.69 10.99
N PHE A 56 4.19 -5.72 11.28
CA PHE A 56 4.40 -6.62 12.42
C PHE A 56 4.94 -7.99 12.00
N ALA A 57 5.16 -8.19 10.70
CA ALA A 57 5.72 -9.40 10.10
C ALA A 57 5.00 -10.69 10.54
N THR A 58 3.68 -10.61 10.72
CA THR A 58 2.84 -11.69 11.25
C THR A 58 2.52 -12.76 10.21
N LYS A 59 2.67 -12.48 8.91
CA LYS A 59 2.45 -13.45 7.82
C LYS A 59 3.46 -13.29 6.69
N GLN A 60 3.62 -14.36 5.90
CA GLN A 60 4.32 -14.33 4.62
C GLN A 60 3.36 -13.84 3.51
N TYR A 61 3.91 -13.14 2.53
CA TYR A 61 3.12 -12.64 1.40
C TYR A 61 2.97 -13.71 0.31
N ASP A 62 1.73 -13.91 -0.15
CA ASP A 62 1.35 -14.98 -1.10
C ASP A 62 1.17 -14.50 -2.56
N GLY A 63 1.33 -13.20 -2.83
CA GLY A 63 1.13 -12.64 -4.17
C GLY A 63 -0.28 -12.16 -4.50
N GLY A 64 -1.23 -12.19 -3.55
CA GLY A 64 -2.63 -11.82 -3.80
C GLY A 64 -2.81 -10.40 -4.37
N ILE A 65 -2.00 -9.44 -3.92
CA ILE A 65 -2.08 -8.05 -4.36
C ILE A 65 -1.65 -7.89 -5.82
N PHE A 66 -0.67 -8.67 -6.28
CA PHE A 66 -0.21 -8.61 -7.68
C PHE A 66 -1.34 -8.94 -8.65
N ALA A 67 -2.10 -10.01 -8.37
CA ALA A 67 -3.19 -10.45 -9.24
C ALA A 67 -4.27 -9.36 -9.38
N ALA A 68 -4.60 -8.68 -8.29
CA ALA A 68 -5.54 -7.56 -8.30
C ALA A 68 -5.02 -6.39 -9.18
N HIS A 69 -3.76 -5.99 -8.99
CA HIS A 69 -3.16 -4.91 -9.76
C HIS A 69 -2.99 -5.26 -11.25
N LEU A 70 -2.66 -6.52 -11.55
CA LEU A 70 -2.59 -7.01 -12.93
C LEU A 70 -3.96 -6.99 -13.60
N GLY A 71 -5.04 -7.33 -12.87
CA GLY A 71 -6.40 -7.24 -13.36
C GLY A 71 -6.80 -5.80 -13.77
N VAL A 72 -6.38 -4.82 -12.99
CA VAL A 72 -6.53 -3.39 -13.34
C VAL A 72 -5.64 -3.02 -14.53
N HIS A 73 -4.36 -3.41 -14.48
CA HIS A 73 -3.38 -3.11 -15.53
C HIS A 73 -3.80 -3.62 -16.92
N LYS A 74 -4.44 -4.81 -16.97
CA LYS A 74 -4.97 -5.39 -18.22
C LYS A 74 -6.14 -4.59 -18.81
N GLN A 75 -6.89 -3.86 -18.00
CA GLN A 75 -7.97 -2.99 -18.46
C GLN A 75 -7.46 -1.59 -18.80
N VAL A 76 -6.62 -1.02 -17.93
CA VAL A 76 -5.97 0.27 -18.10
C VAL A 76 -4.52 0.14 -17.66
N PRO A 77 -3.53 0.35 -18.56
CA PRO A 77 -2.12 0.22 -18.21
C PRO A 77 -1.73 1.12 -17.03
N LEU A 78 -1.39 0.49 -15.90
CA LEU A 78 -0.83 1.17 -14.74
C LEU A 78 0.59 1.65 -15.06
N LYS A 79 0.81 2.95 -15.01
CA LYS A 79 2.09 3.61 -15.32
C LYS A 79 2.82 4.03 -14.04
N PRO A 80 4.14 4.22 -14.07
CA PRO A 80 4.91 4.69 -12.92
C PRO A 80 4.32 5.94 -12.24
N GLY A 81 3.79 6.88 -13.02
CA GLY A 81 3.14 8.09 -12.49
C GLY A 81 1.93 7.83 -11.59
N HIS A 82 1.18 6.75 -11.80
CA HIS A 82 0.07 6.36 -10.91
C HIS A 82 0.60 5.94 -9.53
N PHE A 83 1.69 5.19 -9.50
CA PHE A 83 2.36 4.74 -8.28
C PHE A 83 2.99 5.90 -7.51
N THR A 84 3.64 6.83 -8.22
CA THR A 84 4.14 8.08 -7.62
C THR A 84 3.00 8.90 -7.00
N ARG A 85 1.85 9.01 -7.68
CA ARG A 85 0.70 9.74 -7.13
C ARG A 85 0.11 9.06 -5.90
N TRP A 86 -0.01 7.73 -5.92
CA TRP A 86 -0.46 6.94 -4.78
C TRP A 86 0.44 7.16 -3.56
N LEU A 87 1.77 7.14 -3.74
CA LEU A 87 2.75 7.41 -2.67
C LEU A 87 2.58 8.83 -2.10
N TYR A 88 2.47 9.82 -2.97
CA TYR A 88 2.25 11.20 -2.56
C TYR A 88 1.00 11.34 -1.66
N LEU A 89 -0.11 10.68 -2.02
CA LEU A 89 -1.33 10.72 -1.22
C LEU A 89 -1.17 10.01 0.12
N LEU A 90 -0.40 8.91 0.18
CA LEU A 90 -0.13 8.21 1.44
C LEU A 90 0.73 9.07 2.38
N GLU A 91 1.82 9.65 1.88
CA GLU A 91 2.67 10.57 2.63
C GLU A 91 1.89 11.78 3.14
N ARG A 92 1.04 12.35 2.27
CA ARG A 92 0.13 13.43 2.64
C ARG A 92 -0.83 13.00 3.76
N SER A 93 -1.37 11.78 3.70
CA SER A 93 -2.28 11.26 4.72
C SER A 93 -1.59 11.09 6.06
N ILE A 94 -0.37 10.55 6.08
CA ILE A 94 0.47 10.43 7.27
C ILE A 94 0.71 11.81 7.90
N LYS A 95 1.08 12.79 7.07
CA LYS A 95 1.30 14.17 7.52
C LYS A 95 0.04 14.83 8.08
N GLU A 96 -1.10 14.70 7.39
CA GLU A 96 -2.38 15.27 7.84
C GLU A 96 -2.94 14.60 9.10
N CYS A 97 -2.60 13.33 9.33
CA CYS A 97 -2.94 12.61 10.57
C CYS A 97 -1.93 12.83 11.72
N GLU A 98 -0.90 13.65 11.49
CA GLU A 98 0.17 13.96 12.47
C GLU A 98 0.85 12.69 13.04
N LEU A 99 1.03 11.68 12.18
CA LEU A 99 1.67 10.42 12.54
C LEU A 99 3.19 10.54 12.40
N GLU A 100 3.90 10.22 13.47
CA GLU A 100 5.35 10.22 13.53
C GLU A 100 5.86 9.15 14.50
N GLY A 101 6.87 8.40 14.08
CA GLY A 101 7.52 7.38 14.89
C GLY A 101 8.11 6.24 14.06
N PRO A 102 8.75 5.26 14.72
CA PRO A 102 9.41 4.15 14.06
C PRO A 102 8.50 3.37 13.09
N LYS A 103 7.24 3.10 13.46
CA LYS A 103 6.31 2.34 12.60
C LYS A 103 5.85 3.14 11.40
N THR A 104 5.62 4.44 11.57
CA THR A 104 5.33 5.36 10.47
C THR A 104 6.49 5.43 9.47
N GLN A 105 7.73 5.59 9.95
CA GLN A 105 8.92 5.62 9.09
C GLN A 105 9.14 4.27 8.37
N GLN A 106 8.83 3.17 9.05
CA GLN A 106 8.84 1.84 8.47
C GLN A 106 7.80 1.70 7.36
N MET A 107 6.55 2.13 7.60
CA MET A 107 5.48 2.11 6.58
C MET A 107 5.87 2.89 5.34
N LEU A 108 6.46 4.08 5.49
CA LEU A 108 6.95 4.89 4.37
C LEU A 108 8.01 4.15 3.56
N THR A 109 9.02 3.60 4.24
CA THR A 109 10.09 2.82 3.58
C THR A 109 9.51 1.65 2.78
N LEU A 110 8.60 0.89 3.39
CA LEU A 110 7.93 -0.23 2.76
C LEU A 110 7.08 0.22 1.57
N ALA A 111 6.30 1.29 1.72
CA ALA A 111 5.45 1.83 0.67
C ALA A 111 6.25 2.21 -0.58
N HIS A 112 7.38 2.91 -0.41
CA HIS A 112 8.28 3.27 -1.51
C HIS A 112 8.80 2.04 -2.24
N ARG A 113 9.24 1.02 -1.51
CA ARG A 113 9.75 -0.23 -2.09
C ARG A 113 8.65 -1.01 -2.81
N ILE A 114 7.48 -1.16 -2.19
CA ILE A 114 6.31 -1.85 -2.77
C ILE A 114 5.87 -1.16 -4.06
N SER A 115 5.75 0.17 -4.03
CA SER A 115 5.38 0.99 -5.17
C SER A 115 6.32 0.76 -6.36
N LYS A 116 7.64 0.81 -6.11
CA LYS A 116 8.66 0.54 -7.13
C LYS A 116 8.59 -0.90 -7.66
N SER A 117 8.55 -1.89 -6.75
CA SER A 117 8.52 -3.31 -7.12
C SER A 117 7.25 -3.69 -7.88
N MET A 118 6.09 -3.19 -7.47
CA MET A 118 4.82 -3.41 -8.17
C MET A 118 4.83 -2.78 -9.58
N SER A 119 5.31 -1.53 -9.69
CA SER A 119 5.39 -0.86 -10.99
C SER A 119 6.29 -1.61 -11.97
N ALA A 120 7.45 -2.12 -11.52
CA ALA A 120 8.35 -2.94 -12.34
C ALA A 120 7.71 -4.28 -12.69
N ALA A 121 7.19 -4.99 -11.69
CA ALA A 121 6.59 -6.31 -11.85
C ALA A 121 5.39 -6.32 -12.81
N LEU A 122 4.58 -5.26 -12.84
CA LEU A 122 3.48 -5.14 -13.81
C LEU A 122 3.96 -4.86 -15.23
N SER A 123 4.97 -4.00 -15.37
CA SER A 123 5.56 -3.67 -16.67
C SER A 123 6.18 -4.91 -17.32
N GLU A 124 6.76 -5.79 -16.51
CA GLU A 124 7.41 -7.03 -16.94
C GLU A 124 6.51 -8.28 -16.78
N GLN A 125 5.32 -8.11 -16.20
CA GLN A 125 4.37 -9.17 -15.81
C GLN A 125 4.98 -10.31 -14.95
N ARG A 126 5.93 -9.98 -14.06
CA ARG A 126 6.67 -10.91 -13.20
C ARG A 126 6.19 -10.92 -11.75
N ARG A 127 5.23 -11.81 -11.42
CA ARG A 127 4.67 -11.95 -10.06
C ARG A 127 5.72 -12.35 -9.02
N ASP A 128 6.58 -13.29 -9.39
CA ASP A 128 7.66 -13.85 -8.58
C ASP A 128 8.59 -12.77 -8.04
N GLN A 129 8.94 -11.78 -8.86
CA GLN A 129 9.78 -10.66 -8.47
C GLN A 129 9.16 -9.81 -7.35
N LEU A 130 7.84 -9.57 -7.40
CA LEU A 130 7.15 -8.85 -6.33
C LEU A 130 7.12 -9.68 -5.04
N VAL A 131 6.82 -10.99 -5.15
CA VAL A 131 6.71 -11.87 -3.99
C VAL A 131 8.04 -11.97 -3.25
N LEU A 132 9.15 -12.15 -3.97
CA LEU A 132 10.50 -12.17 -3.40
C LEU A 132 10.78 -10.86 -2.67
N SER A 133 10.56 -9.73 -3.33
CA SER A 133 10.77 -8.40 -2.73
C SER A 133 9.98 -8.23 -1.44
N LEU A 134 8.68 -8.54 -1.42
CA LEU A 134 7.85 -8.37 -0.23
C LEU A 134 8.24 -9.28 0.94
N ASN A 135 8.66 -10.52 0.65
CA ASN A 135 9.11 -11.44 1.68
C ASN A 135 10.47 -11.04 2.27
N GLU A 136 11.39 -10.53 1.45
CA GLU A 136 12.66 -9.94 1.93
C GLU A 136 12.40 -8.77 2.89
N LEU A 137 11.46 -7.88 2.53
CA LEU A 137 11.07 -6.76 3.39
C LEU A 137 10.48 -7.20 4.73
N ALA A 138 9.64 -8.24 4.74
CA ALA A 138 9.08 -8.78 5.97
C ALA A 138 10.17 -9.39 6.87
N LEU A 139 11.22 -10.00 6.29
CA LEU A 139 12.36 -10.55 7.04
C LEU A 139 13.25 -9.45 7.63
N GLU A 140 13.52 -8.39 6.87
CA GLU A 140 14.28 -7.21 7.36
C GLU A 140 13.56 -6.53 8.55
N SER A 141 12.23 -6.43 8.48
CA SER A 141 11.40 -5.93 9.58
C SER A 141 11.57 -6.75 10.87
N LYS A 142 11.67 -8.08 10.78
CA LYS A 142 11.86 -8.95 11.96
C LYS A 142 13.24 -8.78 12.59
N SER A 143 14.24 -8.44 11.80
CA SER A 143 15.63 -8.34 12.26
C SER A 143 15.95 -6.99 12.92
N SER A 144 15.05 -6.01 12.77
CA SER A 144 15.19 -4.64 13.28
C SER A 144 14.34 -4.36 14.53
N GLN A 145 13.63 -5.37 15.05
CA GLN A 145 12.87 -5.34 16.31
C GLN A 145 13.61 -6.12 17.40
#